data_AF-C5CJZ0-F1
#
_entry.id   AF-C5CJZ0-F1
#
_cell.length_a   1.000
_cell.length_b   1.000
_cell.length_c   1.000
_cell.angle_alpha   90.00
_cell.angle_beta   90.00
_cell.angle_gamma   90.00
#
_symmetry.space_group_name_H-M   'P 1'
#
loop_
_entity.id
_entity.type
_entity.pdbx_description
1 polymer ?
#
loop_
_entity_poly.entity_id
_entity_poly.type
_entity_poly.pdbx_seq_one_letter_code
_entity_poly.pdbx_strand_id
1 'polypeptide(L)'
;MNPDPQPSARVAEALQIHRSISACHAHLAQSDGVHALTATLMLPCYRAEFERLVLAMSAAETNELMSRLPIGEERQSLSLPRA
;
A
#
# COMPACT_ATOMS: atom_id res chain seq x y z
N MET A 1 8.14 2.98 30.13
CA MET A 1 8.04 3.08 28.67
C MET A 1 7.89 1.67 28.13
N ASN A 2 6.69 1.27 27.70
CA ASN A 2 6.55 0.05 26.93
C ASN A 2 7.13 0.34 25.54
N PRO A 3 8.12 -0.42 25.04
CA PRO A 3 8.48 -0.32 23.64
C PRO A 3 7.27 -0.79 22.85
N ASP A 4 6.68 0.09 22.03
CA ASP A 4 5.77 -0.35 20.98
C ASP A 4 6.44 -1.53 20.24
N PRO A 5 5.73 -2.65 20.04
CA PRO A 5 6.30 -3.77 19.33
C PRO A 5 6.78 -3.28 17.96
N GLN A 6 8.09 -3.36 17.73
CA GLN A 6 8.64 -3.05 16.43
C GLN A 6 8.05 -4.04 15.44
N PRO A 7 7.45 -3.56 14.34
CA PRO A 7 6.89 -4.45 13.35
C PRO A 7 7.96 -5.36 12.79
N SER A 8 7.58 -6.59 12.48
CA SER A 8 8.44 -7.51 11.74
C SER A 8 8.94 -6.83 10.46
N ALA A 9 10.16 -7.15 10.01
CA ALA A 9 10.76 -6.49 8.85
C ALA A 9 9.83 -6.48 7.62
N ARG A 10 9.13 -7.59 7.37
CA ARG A 10 8.12 -7.71 6.29
C ARG A 10 6.91 -6.80 6.50
N VAL A 11 6.43 -6.65 7.73
CA VAL A 11 5.30 -5.76 8.06
C VAL A 11 5.71 -4.30 7.85
N ALA A 12 6.92 -3.92 8.26
CA ALA A 12 7.45 -2.58 8.03
C ALA A 12 7.57 -2.26 6.52
N GLU A 13 8.07 -3.22 5.75
CA GLU A 13 8.21 -3.13 4.29
C GLU A 13 6.85 -3.01 3.60
N ALA A 14 5.88 -3.83 3.97
CA ALA A 14 4.52 -3.75 3.44
C ALA A 14 3.86 -2.39 3.74
N LEU A 15 4.03 -1.84 4.95
CA LEU A 15 3.55 -0.50 5.29
C LEU A 15 4.23 0.61 4.47
N GLN A 16 5.50 0.44 4.11
CA GLN A 16 6.21 1.39 3.24
C GLN A 16 5.69 1.31 1.80
N ILE A 17 5.45 0.12 1.28
CA ILE A 17 4.89 -0.07 -0.06
C ILE A 17 3.45 0.46 -0.12
N HIS A 18 2.64 0.22 0.91
CA HIS A 18 1.29 0.79 1.00
C HIS A 18 1.31 2.32 0.92
N ARG A 19 2.22 2.98 1.66
CA ARG A 19 2.39 4.45 1.56
C ARG A 19 2.80 4.91 0.16
N SER A 20 3.62 4.13 -0.54
CA SER A 20 4.02 4.41 -1.92
C SER A 20 2.83 4.28 -2.88
N ILE A 21 1.97 3.28 -2.67
CA ILE A 21 0.71 3.10 -3.42
C ILE A 21 -0.24 4.29 -3.19
N SER A 22 -0.46 4.71 -1.95
CA SER A 22 -1.31 5.87 -1.64
C SER A 22 -0.74 7.16 -2.26
N ALA A 23 0.58 7.35 -2.24
CA ALA A 23 1.22 8.48 -2.92
C ALA A 23 1.00 8.44 -4.44
N CYS A 24 1.13 7.28 -5.08
CA CYS A 24 0.80 7.11 -6.50
C CYS A 24 -0.64 7.50 -6.78
N HIS A 25 -1.61 7.04 -5.98
CA HIS A 25 -3.01 7.42 -6.13
C HIS A 25 -3.22 8.93 -5.97
N ALA A 26 -2.55 9.58 -5.01
CA ALA A 26 -2.62 11.03 -4.83
C ALA A 26 -2.06 11.80 -6.05
N HIS A 27 -0.97 11.34 -6.66
CA HIS A 27 -0.42 11.94 -7.88
C HIS A 27 -1.34 11.75 -9.09
N LEU A 28 -1.98 10.59 -9.21
CA LEU A 28 -2.96 10.32 -10.27
C LEU A 28 -4.20 11.20 -10.13
N ALA A 29 -4.68 11.42 -8.90
CA ALA A 29 -5.83 12.28 -8.63
C ALA A 29 -5.57 13.76 -8.95
N GLN A 30 -4.33 14.22 -8.81
CA GLN A 30 -3.92 15.61 -9.10
C GLN A 30 -3.62 15.85 -10.59
N SER A 31 -3.56 14.81 -11.41
CA SER A 31 -3.29 14.88 -12.87
C SER A 31 -2.04 15.71 -13.24
N ASP A 32 -1.00 15.66 -12.39
CA ASP A 32 0.22 16.46 -12.57
C ASP A 32 1.23 15.69 -13.44
N GLY A 33 1.48 16.16 -14.68
CA GLY A 33 1.88 15.33 -15.83
C GLY A 33 3.02 14.32 -15.61
N VAL A 34 4.19 14.75 -15.13
CA VAL A 34 5.36 13.85 -14.99
C VAL A 34 5.23 12.91 -13.79
N HIS A 35 4.66 13.40 -12.69
CA HIS A 35 4.42 12.60 -11.48
C HIS A 35 3.27 11.60 -11.69
N ALA A 36 2.25 11.97 -12.45
CA ALA A 36 1.13 11.11 -12.82
C ALA A 36 1.58 9.97 -13.76
N LEU A 37 2.44 10.26 -14.75
CA LEU A 37 3.02 9.22 -15.60
C LEU A 37 3.85 8.22 -14.79
N THR A 38 4.74 8.74 -13.93
CA THR A 38 5.57 7.91 -13.05
C THR A 38 4.71 7.05 -12.12
N ALA A 39 3.68 7.64 -11.51
CA ALA A 39 2.74 6.92 -10.65
C ALA A 39 1.98 5.85 -11.43
N THR A 40 1.55 6.11 -12.67
CA THR A 40 0.86 5.14 -13.53
C THR A 40 1.73 3.91 -13.79
N LEU A 41 3.03 4.12 -14.07
CA LEU A 41 3.96 3.06 -14.37
C LEU A 41 4.37 2.26 -13.13
N MET A 42 4.55 2.93 -11.98
CA MET A 42 5.03 2.30 -10.75
C MET A 42 3.93 1.65 -9.91
N LEU A 43 2.69 2.12 -9.99
CA LEU A 43 1.56 1.58 -9.23
C LEU A 43 1.39 0.06 -9.38
N PRO A 44 1.40 -0.54 -10.59
CA PRO A 44 1.30 -2.00 -10.72
C PRO A 44 2.50 -2.74 -10.09
N CYS A 45 3.71 -2.16 -10.13
CA CYS A 45 4.89 -2.75 -9.51
C CYS A 45 4.76 -2.80 -7.99
N TYR A 46 4.35 -1.69 -7.36
CA TYR A 46 4.14 -1.63 -5.92
C TYR A 46 3.01 -2.56 -5.47
N ARG A 47 1.91 -2.67 -6.23
CA ARG A 47 0.83 -3.63 -5.93
C ARG A 47 1.32 -5.08 -5.96
N ALA A 48 2.03 -5.47 -7.02
CA ALA A 48 2.56 -6.82 -7.15
C ALA A 48 3.59 -7.15 -6.05
N GLU A 49 4.39 -6.17 -5.62
CA GLU A 49 5.33 -6.34 -4.50
C GLU A 49 4.61 -6.48 -3.16
N PHE A 50 3.61 -5.63 -2.91
CA PHE A 50 2.78 -5.71 -1.72
C PHE A 50 2.08 -7.08 -1.60
N GLU A 51 1.45 -7.54 -2.68
CA GLU A 51 0.78 -8.85 -2.73
C GLU A 51 1.76 -9.99 -2.47
N ARG A 52 2.96 -9.96 -3.08
CA ARG A 52 4.00 -10.97 -2.83
C ARG A 52 4.43 -11.00 -1.37
N LEU A 53 4.58 -9.84 -0.73
CA LEU A 53 4.93 -9.77 0.68
C LEU A 53 3.84 -10.31 1.57
N VAL A 54 2.58 -9.94 1.33
CA VAL A 54 1.43 -10.43 2.11
C VAL A 54 1.27 -11.95 1.96
N LEU A 55 1.48 -12.50 0.77
CA LEU A 55 1.45 -13.95 0.55
C LEU A 55 2.57 -14.71 1.30
N ALA A 56 3.69 -14.04 1.57
CA ALA A 56 4.81 -14.61 2.32
C ALA A 56 4.70 -14.38 3.84
N MET A 57 3.70 -13.63 4.31
CA MET A 57 3.48 -13.36 5.74
C MET A 57 2.79 -14.53 6.45
N SER A 58 3.17 -14.72 7.70
CA SER A 58 2.41 -15.54 8.65
C SER A 58 1.09 -14.86 9.05
N ALA A 59 0.15 -15.63 9.60
CA ALA A 59 -1.11 -15.10 10.10
C ALA A 59 -0.92 -13.99 11.17
N ALA A 60 0.13 -14.08 11.98
CA ALA A 60 0.47 -13.04 12.96
C ALA A 60 0.93 -11.74 12.30
N GLU A 61 1.82 -11.83 11.31
CA GLU A 61 2.30 -10.68 10.54
C GLU A 61 1.18 -10.02 9.74
N THR A 62 0.30 -10.81 9.11
CA THR A 62 -0.85 -10.29 8.37
C THR A 62 -1.84 -9.59 9.29
N ASN A 63 -2.14 -10.17 10.46
CA ASN A 63 -3.03 -9.53 11.43
C ASN A 63 -2.42 -8.23 11.98
N GLU A 64 -1.10 -8.23 12.24
CA GLU A 64 -0.38 -7.02 12.62
C GLU A 64 -0.47 -5.95 11.53
N LEU A 65 -0.20 -6.31 10.27
CA LEU A 65 -0.31 -5.40 9.13
C LEU A 65 -1.73 -4.81 9.02
N MET A 66 -2.76 -5.65 9.07
CA MET A 66 -4.17 -5.21 8.98
C MET A 66 -4.57 -4.28 10.13
N SER A 67 -4.06 -4.48 11.35
CA SER A 67 -4.31 -3.58 12.48
C SER A 67 -3.66 -2.20 12.34
N ARG A 68 -2.60 -2.08 11.52
CA ARG A 68 -1.85 -0.85 11.29
C ARG A 68 -2.26 -0.12 10.01
N LEU A 69 -2.92 -0.82 9.08
CA LEU A 69 -3.45 -0.21 7.87
C LEU A 69 -4.70 0.63 8.19
N PRO A 70 -4.87 1.81 7.58
CA PRO A 70 -6.06 2.62 7.78
C PRO A 70 -7.29 1.86 7.24
N ILE A 71 -8.29 1.66 8.11
CA ILE A 71 -9.61 1.11 7.75
C ILE A 71 -10.29 2.15 6.84
N GLY A 72 -10.03 2.12 5.53
CA GLY A 72 -10.63 3.09 4.62
C GLY A 72 -10.22 3.04 3.14
N GLU A 73 -9.03 2.57 2.78
CA GLU A 73 -8.54 2.70 1.39
C GLU A 73 -8.96 1.56 0.45
N GLU A 74 -9.38 0.40 0.96
CA GLU A 74 -9.81 -0.74 0.12
C GLU A 74 -11.12 -0.50 -0.66
N ARG A 75 -11.94 0.50 -0.29
CA ARG A 75 -13.19 0.79 -1.02
C ARG A 75 -13.04 1.78 -2.16
N GLN A 76 -11.92 2.50 -2.26
CA GLN A 76 -11.74 3.54 -3.28
C GLN A 76 -11.13 3.02 -4.59
N SER A 77 -10.46 1.87 -4.57
CA SER A 77 -9.89 1.24 -5.78
C SER A 77 -10.87 0.40 -6.60
N LEU A 78 -12.04 0.04 -6.05
CA LEU A 78 -13.05 -0.81 -6.72
C LEU A 78 -14.20 -0.02 -7.37
N SER A 79 -14.13 1.31 -7.40
CA SER A 79 -15.16 2.17 -7.98
C SER A 79 -14.56 3.16 -8.98
N LEU A 80 -13.85 2.65 -9.99
CA LEU A 80 -13.66 3.39 -11.24
C LEU A 80 -14.80 2.98 -12.20
N PRO A 81 -15.62 3.93 -12.69
CA PRO A 81 -16.57 3.62 -13.75
C PRO A 81 -15.78 3.26 -15.03
N ARG A 82 -16.12 2.12 -15.64
CA ARG A 82 -15.73 1.83 -17.03
C ARG A 82 -16.32 2.94 -17.90
N ALA A 83 -15.45 3.75 -18.50
CA ALA A 83 -15.78 4.47 -19.73
C ALA A 83 -15.83 3.48 -20.90
#